data_AF-A0A397JM25-F1
#
_entry.id   AF-A0A397JM25-F1
#
_cell.length_a   1.000
_cell.length_b   1.000
_cell.length_c   1.000
_cell.angle_alpha   90.00
_cell.angle_beta   90.00
_cell.angle_gamma   90.00
#
_symmetry.space_group_name_H-M   'P 1'
#
loop_
_entity.id
_entity.type
_entity.pdbx_description
1 polymer ?
#
loop_
_entity_poly.entity_id
_entity_poly.type
_entity_poly.pdbx_seq_one_letter_code
_entity_poly.pdbx_strand_id
1 'polypeptide(L)'
;MVILSSNNADVQQNPFFIDYSKQLYLGFQIPKRTTLSTTMINVETATVIAEMKKKLSNETNLTLDIMDIMTIIEEVGAKKFCSIVSDHASNVVLAKNLVSTKYPHFSNKMYCTSY
;
A
#
# COMPACT_ATOMS: atom_id res chain seq x y z
N MET A 1 32.90 12.59 -13.87
CA MET A 1 32.71 13.19 -12.53
C MET A 1 31.27 13.68 -12.44
N VAL A 2 30.36 12.83 -11.94
CA VAL A 2 28.97 13.24 -11.66
C VAL A 2 29.00 13.93 -10.31
N ILE A 3 28.97 15.26 -10.32
CA ILE A 3 28.80 16.04 -9.09
C ILE A 3 27.33 15.83 -8.67
N LEU A 4 27.11 14.96 -7.69
CA LEU A 4 25.85 14.92 -6.94
C LEU A 4 25.78 16.23 -6.15
N SER A 5 25.07 17.24 -6.64
CA SER A 5 25.01 18.57 -6.00
C SER A 5 24.17 18.61 -4.72
N SER A 6 23.96 17.49 -4.05
CA SER A 6 23.30 17.47 -2.74
C SER A 6 23.86 16.33 -1.90
N ASN A 7 24.64 16.68 -0.88
CA ASN A 7 25.24 15.76 0.09
C ASN A 7 24.18 15.26 1.09
N ASN A 8 23.22 14.45 0.63
CA ASN A 8 22.33 13.75 1.55
C ASN A 8 22.85 12.32 1.79
N ALA A 9 23.48 12.11 2.94
CA ALA A 9 24.08 10.82 3.32
C ALA A 9 23.02 9.69 3.36
N ASP A 10 21.76 10.01 3.65
CA ASP A 10 20.68 9.03 3.74
C ASP A 10 20.35 8.41 2.38
N VAL A 11 20.49 9.18 1.29
CA VAL A 11 20.24 8.71 -0.07
C VAL A 11 21.35 7.78 -0.55
N GLN A 12 22.59 8.06 -0.16
CA GLN A 12 23.76 7.28 -0.59
C GLN A 12 23.83 5.91 0.09
N GLN A 13 23.29 5.79 1.30
CA GLN A 13 23.23 4.52 2.04
C GLN A 13 21.99 3.68 1.73
N ASN A 14 21.08 4.18 0.89
CA ASN A 14 19.90 3.41 0.49
C ASN A 14 20.33 2.14 -0.28
N PRO A 15 19.95 0.93 0.16
CA PRO A 15 20.34 -0.32 -0.50
C PRO A 15 19.99 -0.36 -1.99
N PHE A 16 18.86 0.24 -2.39
CA PHE A 16 18.44 0.33 -3.79
C PHE A 16 19.34 1.25 -4.60
N PHE A 17 19.80 2.36 -4.02
CA PHE A 17 20.75 3.25 -4.69
C PHE A 17 22.12 2.59 -4.85
N ILE A 18 22.56 1.86 -3.82
CA ILE A 18 23.80 1.08 -3.83
C ILE A 18 23.74 0.00 -4.93
N ASP A 19 22.70 -0.83 -4.96
CA ASP A 19 22.58 -1.89 -5.95
C ASP A 19 22.35 -1.36 -7.36
N TYR A 20 21.60 -0.26 -7.53
CA TYR A 20 21.51 0.43 -8.80
C TYR A 20 22.88 0.93 -9.27
N SER A 21 23.66 1.56 -8.39
CA SER A 21 25.01 2.06 -8.73
C SER A 21 25.98 0.95 -9.11
N LYS A 22 25.87 -0.24 -8.49
CA LYS A 22 26.65 -1.43 -8.85
C LYS A 22 26.27 -1.98 -10.23
N GLN A 23 25.01 -1.81 -10.64
CA GLN A 23 24.52 -2.25 -11.95
C GLN A 23 24.88 -1.28 -13.08
N LEU A 24 25.33 -0.06 -12.77
CA LEU A 24 25.82 0.89 -13.77
C LEU A 24 27.20 0.43 -14.29
N TYR A 25 27.19 -0.40 -15.34
CA TYR A 25 28.39 -0.66 -16.14
C TYR A 25 28.89 0.64 -16.79
N LEU A 26 30.19 0.73 -17.09
CA LEU A 26 30.82 1.89 -17.76
C LEU A 26 30.16 2.27 -19.12
N GLY A 27 29.40 1.35 -19.73
CA GLY A 27 28.63 1.58 -20.96
C GLY A 27 27.14 1.89 -20.76
N PHE A 28 26.63 1.89 -19.53
CA PHE A 28 25.22 2.09 -19.26
C PHE A 28 24.83 3.56 -19.49
N GLN A 29 23.96 3.78 -20.47
CA GLN A 29 23.43 5.11 -20.74
C GLN A 29 22.41 5.47 -19.66
N ILE A 30 22.74 6.46 -18.84
CA ILE A 30 21.85 6.94 -17.79
C ILE A 30 20.57 7.47 -18.44
N PRO A 31 19.39 6.95 -18.07
CA PRO A 31 18.13 7.41 -18.64
C PRO A 31 17.91 8.89 -18.31
N LYS A 32 17.25 9.60 -19.23
CA LYS A 32 16.83 10.98 -18.97
C LYS A 32 15.90 10.99 -17.75
N ARG A 33 15.93 12.09 -16.99
CA ARG A 33 15.06 12.30 -15.82
C ARG A 33 13.60 11.95 -16.11
N THR A 34 13.07 12.37 -17.26
CA THR A 34 11.69 12.10 -17.68
C THR A 34 11.46 10.61 -17.92
N THR A 35 12.32 9.94 -18.68
CA THR A 35 12.23 8.49 -18.92
C THR A 35 12.27 7.70 -17.61
N LEU A 36 13.14 8.08 -16.68
CA LEU A 36 13.19 7.47 -15.36
C LEU A 36 11.87 7.70 -14.60
N SER A 37 11.44 8.96 -14.46
CA SER A 37 10.31 9.33 -13.59
C SER A 37 8.94 8.95 -14.13
N THR A 38 8.73 8.99 -15.45
CA THR A 38 7.40 8.78 -16.05
C THR A 38 7.25 7.43 -16.73
N THR A 39 8.35 6.73 -17.02
CA THR A 39 8.30 5.42 -17.69
C THR A 39 8.77 4.33 -16.74
N MET A 40 10.05 4.34 -16.35
CA MET A 40 10.62 3.24 -15.57
C MET A 40 9.94 3.09 -14.20
N ILE A 41 9.78 4.19 -13.46
CA ILE A 41 9.10 4.16 -12.16
C ILE A 41 7.63 3.76 -12.30
N ASN A 42 6.92 4.26 -13.31
CA ASN A 42 5.51 3.93 -13.53
C ASN A 42 5.31 2.46 -13.90
N VAL A 43 6.20 1.89 -14.73
CA VAL A 43 6.19 0.47 -15.08
C VAL A 43 6.43 -0.37 -13.83
N GLU A 44 7.46 -0.06 -13.04
CA GLU A 44 7.75 -0.80 -11.81
C GLU A 44 6.62 -0.69 -10.80
N THR A 45 6.05 0.51 -10.63
CA THR A 45 4.87 0.73 -9.77
C THR A 45 3.69 -0.12 -10.22
N ALA A 46 3.41 -0.18 -11.53
CA ALA A 46 2.34 -1.02 -12.07
C ALA A 46 2.61 -2.52 -11.83
N THR A 47 3.85 -2.96 -12.01
CA THR A 47 4.28 -4.34 -11.73
C THR A 47 4.07 -4.71 -10.26
N VAL A 48 4.57 -3.88 -9.33
CA VAL A 48 4.40 -4.08 -7.89
C VAL A 48 2.92 -4.12 -7.51
N ILE A 49 2.10 -3.21 -8.03
CA ILE A 49 0.65 -3.21 -7.80
C ILE A 49 0.02 -4.52 -8.30
N ALA A 50 0.38 -4.99 -9.48
CA ALA A 50 -0.15 -6.22 -10.04
C ALA A 50 0.24 -7.45 -9.19
N GLU A 51 1.49 -7.53 -8.75
CA GLU A 51 1.95 -8.59 -7.85
C GLU A 51 1.28 -8.54 -6.49
N MET A 52 1.13 -7.36 -5.90
CA MET A 52 0.42 -7.19 -4.63
C MET A 52 -1.05 -7.62 -4.75
N LYS A 53 -1.75 -7.22 -5.82
CA LYS A 53 -3.12 -7.66 -6.09
C LYS A 53 -3.22 -9.17 -6.23
N LYS A 54 -2.26 -9.80 -6.92
CA LYS A 54 -2.20 -11.26 -7.07
C LYS A 54 -1.95 -11.98 -5.75
N LYS A 55 -1.04 -11.45 -4.90
CA LYS A 55 -0.81 -12.00 -3.56
C LYS A 55 -2.07 -11.88 -2.73
N LEU A 56 -2.66 -10.68 -2.70
CA LEU A 56 -3.88 -10.39 -1.96
C LEU A 56 -5.06 -11.28 -2.38
N SER A 57 -5.21 -11.60 -3.67
CA SER A 57 -6.28 -12.50 -4.13
C SER A 57 -6.12 -13.95 -3.68
N ASN A 58 -4.92 -14.36 -3.26
CA ASN A 58 -4.63 -15.72 -2.80
C ASN A 58 -4.70 -15.84 -1.27
N GLU A 59 -4.71 -14.73 -0.54
CA GLU A 59 -4.80 -14.74 0.92
C GLU A 59 -6.24 -14.99 1.38
N THR A 60 -6.40 -15.83 2.40
CA THR A 60 -7.71 -16.15 2.98
C THR A 60 -8.02 -15.31 4.22
N ASN A 61 -6.99 -14.84 4.92
CA ASN A 61 -7.09 -14.09 6.17
C ASN A 61 -6.22 -12.85 6.09
N LEU A 62 -6.83 -11.67 6.08
CA LEU A 62 -6.13 -10.40 6.01
C LEU A 62 -6.38 -9.63 7.31
N THR A 63 -5.32 -9.21 7.99
CA THR A 63 -5.41 -8.28 9.11
C THR A 63 -5.36 -6.87 8.56
N LEU A 64 -6.38 -6.07 8.87
CA LEU A 64 -6.45 -4.66 8.50
C LEU A 64 -6.32 -3.80 9.74
N ASP A 65 -5.55 -2.71 9.65
CA ASP A 65 -5.60 -1.69 10.68
C ASP A 65 -6.95 -0.94 10.61
N ILE A 66 -7.38 -0.42 11.74
CA ILE A 66 -8.66 0.29 11.87
C ILE A 66 -8.67 1.55 10.99
N MET A 67 -7.51 2.20 10.80
CA MET A 67 -7.38 3.35 9.91
C MET A 67 -7.56 2.97 8.44
N ASP A 68 -7.14 1.77 8.05
CA ASP A 68 -7.21 1.29 6.67
C ASP A 68 -8.63 0.86 6.27
N ILE A 69 -9.47 0.48 7.24
CA ILE A 69 -10.88 0.12 6.99
C ILE A 69 -11.64 1.24 6.26
N MET A 70 -11.40 2.50 6.62
CA MET A 70 -12.05 3.65 5.98
C MET A 70 -11.68 3.76 4.50
N THR A 71 -10.38 3.73 4.24
CA THR A 71 -9.81 3.83 2.89
C THR A 71 -10.32 2.69 2.01
N ILE A 72 -10.34 1.47 2.52
CA ILE A 72 -10.79 0.29 1.77
C ILE A 72 -12.30 0.37 1.46
N ILE A 73 -13.12 0.83 2.41
CA ILE A 73 -14.56 1.04 2.18
C ILE A 73 -14.79 2.10 1.08
N GLU A 74 -13.95 3.14 1.02
CA GLU A 74 -14.01 4.15 -0.04
C GLU A 74 -13.59 3.62 -1.40
N GLU A 75 -12.46 2.93 -1.47
CA GLU A 75 -11.90 2.42 -2.73
C GLU A 75 -12.75 1.32 -3.36
N VAL A 76 -13.21 0.35 -2.56
CA VAL A 76 -14.04 -0.77 -3.05
C VAL A 76 -15.51 -0.33 -3.18
N GLY A 77 -15.93 0.63 -2.35
CA GLY A 77 -17.29 1.12 -2.27
C GLY A 77 -18.10 0.42 -1.19
N ALA A 78 -18.59 1.19 -0.23
CA ALA A 78 -19.45 0.78 0.89
C ALA A 78 -20.55 -0.23 0.54
N LYS A 79 -21.21 -0.10 -0.62
CA LYS A 79 -22.30 -1.02 -1.01
C LYS A 79 -21.85 -2.45 -1.34
N LYS A 80 -20.54 -2.68 -1.53
CA LYS A 80 -19.98 -3.98 -1.90
C LYS A 80 -19.72 -4.89 -0.70
N PHE A 81 -19.68 -4.36 0.53
CA PHE A 81 -19.45 -5.17 1.72
C PHE A 81 -20.77 -5.58 2.38
N CYS A 82 -20.85 -6.85 2.77
CA CYS A 82 -22.00 -7.38 3.50
C CYS A 82 -21.90 -7.13 5.02
N SER A 83 -20.70 -7.23 5.58
CA SER A 83 -20.42 -7.07 7.02
C SER A 83 -18.93 -6.85 7.32
N ILE A 84 -18.64 -6.36 8.52
CA ILE A 84 -17.29 -6.32 9.11
C ILE A 84 -17.26 -7.28 10.30
N VAL A 85 -16.30 -8.19 10.33
CA VAL A 85 -16.21 -9.24 11.35
C VAL A 85 -14.80 -9.24 11.95
N SER A 86 -14.71 -9.23 13.28
CA SER A 86 -13.44 -9.38 14.01
C SER A 86 -13.64 -10.30 15.20
N ASP A 87 -12.60 -11.01 15.59
CA ASP A 87 -12.56 -11.85 16.79
C ASP A 87 -12.36 -11.05 18.09
N HIS A 88 -12.02 -9.77 17.96
CA HIS A 88 -11.67 -8.91 19.07
C HIS A 88 -12.73 -7.84 19.30
N ALA A 89 -13.51 -8.00 20.38
CA ALA A 89 -14.66 -7.14 20.68
C ALA A 89 -14.33 -5.64 20.71
N SER A 90 -13.15 -5.27 21.25
CA SER A 90 -12.73 -3.86 21.30
C SER A 90 -12.52 -3.27 19.89
N ASN A 91 -11.99 -4.05 18.94
CA ASN A 91 -11.81 -3.64 17.55
C ASN A 91 -13.16 -3.46 16.84
N VAL A 92 -14.13 -4.34 17.10
CA VAL A 92 -15.50 -4.18 16.58
C VAL A 92 -16.15 -2.90 17.10
N VAL A 93 -15.99 -2.57 18.39
CA VAL A 93 -16.52 -1.34 18.98
C VAL A 93 -15.88 -0.10 18.34
N LEU A 94 -14.55 -0.10 18.17
CA LEU A 94 -13.83 0.98 17.52
C LEU A 94 -14.25 1.16 16.05
N ALA A 95 -14.28 0.08 15.28
CA ALA A 95 -14.73 0.09 13.89
C ALA A 95 -16.19 0.56 13.79
N LYS A 96 -17.06 0.14 14.71
CA LYS A 96 -18.46 0.59 14.75
C LYS A 96 -18.58 2.08 14.95
N ASN A 97 -17.84 2.65 15.89
CA ASN A 97 -17.85 4.10 16.13
C ASN A 97 -17.35 4.87 14.92
N LEU A 98 -16.26 4.40 14.30
CA LEU A 98 -15.66 5.06 13.13
C LEU A 98 -16.56 4.96 11.90
N VAL A 99 -16.98 3.76 11.52
CA VAL A 99 -17.71 3.46 10.27
C VAL A 99 -19.15 3.89 10.33
N SER A 100 -19.85 3.70 11.45
CA SER A 100 -21.27 4.09 11.54
C SER A 100 -21.45 5.62 11.43
N THR A 101 -20.42 6.40 11.79
CA THR A 101 -20.42 7.86 11.64
C THR A 101 -20.49 8.27 10.17
N LYS A 102 -19.78 7.58 9.28
CA LYS A 102 -19.71 7.90 7.85
C LYS A 102 -20.70 7.10 7.00
N TYR A 103 -20.98 5.86 7.40
CA TYR A 103 -21.82 4.90 6.68
C TYR A 103 -22.87 4.27 7.61
N PRO A 104 -23.96 4.99 7.95
CA PRO A 104 -24.94 4.53 8.93
C PRO A 104 -25.58 3.16 8.63
N HIS A 105 -25.66 2.80 7.35
CA HIS A 105 -26.19 1.51 6.87
C HIS A 105 -25.35 0.30 7.30
N PHE A 106 -24.12 0.49 7.77
CA PHE A 106 -23.27 -0.56 8.34
C PHE A 106 -23.50 -0.82 9.82
N SER A 107 -24.23 0.03 10.54
CA SER A 107 -24.33 -0.03 12.01
C SER A 107 -24.78 -1.40 12.55
N ASN A 108 -25.59 -2.11 11.77
CA ASN A 108 -26.14 -3.44 12.13
C ASN A 108 -25.43 -4.61 11.42
N LYS A 109 -24.30 -4.34 10.77
CA LYS A 109 -23.54 -5.29 9.93
C LYS A 109 -22.11 -5.49 10.45
N MET A 110 -21.88 -5.30 11.75
CA MET A 110 -20.57 -5.48 12.38
C MET A 110 -20.68 -6.47 13.53
N TYR A 111 -19.84 -7.50 13.50
CA TYR A 111 -19.98 -8.65 14.39
C TYR A 111 -18.64 -9.01 15.05
N CYS A 112 -18.72 -9.37 16.33
CA CYS A 112 -17.63 -10.02 17.03
C CYS A 112 -17.81 -11.53 16.95
N THR A 113 -16.77 -12.27 16.56
CA THR A 113 -16.80 -13.75 16.55
C THR A 113 -15.94 -14.28 17.69
N SER A 114 -16.53 -15.03 18.61
CA SER A 114 -15.77 -15.81 19.58
C SER A 114 -15.42 -17.16 18.93
N TYR A 115 -14.15 -17.39 18.65
CA TYR A 115 -13.63 -18.74 18.42
C TYR A 115 -13.34 -19.42 19.77
#